data_AF-A0A2D5DAN7-F1
#
_entry.id   AF-A0A2D5DAN7-F1
#
_cell.length_a   1.000
_cell.length_b   1.000
_cell.length_c   1.000
_cell.angle_alpha   90.00
_cell.angle_beta   90.00
_cell.angle_gamma   90.00
#
_symmetry.space_group_name_H-M   'P 1'
#
loop_
_entity.id
_entity.type
_entity.pdbx_description
1 polymer ?
#
loop_
_entity_poly.entity_id
_entity_poly.type
_entity_poly.pdbx_seq_one_letter_code
_entity_poly.pdbx_strand_id
1 'polypeptide(L)'
;MSHPSLGKKTAIFINIILIFILTFGILIKTASINKPDIKKNIPMPKEEKVSLIGDINTQRIINADSEPHNWLAHGRDYKEQRYSPLDQINTETIQNLKLEWSLDMGTTRGLEATPIVDNGIM
;
A
#
# COMPACT_ATOMS: atom_id res chain seq x y z
N MET A 1 31.76 -68.34 -1.22
CA MET A 1 30.83 -67.23 -0.95
C MET A 1 30.96 -66.25 -2.11
N SER A 2 30.03 -66.27 -3.06
CA SER A 2 30.10 -65.43 -4.26
C SER A 2 29.59 -64.02 -3.94
N HIS A 3 30.48 -63.02 -4.00
CA HIS A 3 30.07 -61.62 -3.90
C HIS A 3 29.44 -61.19 -5.23
N PRO A 4 28.23 -60.61 -5.24
CA PRO A 4 27.61 -60.14 -6.47
C PRO A 4 28.39 -58.91 -6.98
N SER A 5 29.12 -59.04 -8.08
CA SER A 5 29.74 -57.88 -8.74
C SER A 5 28.68 -57.18 -9.59
N LEU A 6 28.31 -55.95 -9.21
CA LEU A 6 27.43 -55.13 -10.04
C LEU A 6 28.11 -54.84 -11.40
N GLY A 7 27.38 -55.09 -12.49
CA GLY A 7 27.86 -54.76 -13.84
C GLY A 7 28.13 -53.26 -13.98
N LYS A 8 29.15 -52.88 -14.76
CA LYS A 8 29.58 -51.48 -14.94
C LYS A 8 28.42 -50.53 -15.30
N LYS A 9 27.45 -50.99 -16.10
CA LYS A 9 26.26 -50.19 -16.46
C LYS A 9 25.33 -49.93 -15.27
N THR A 10 25.12 -50.93 -14.42
CA THR A 10 24.30 -50.83 -13.20
C THR A 10 24.97 -49.91 -12.17
N ALA A 11 26.30 -49.98 -12.04
CA ALA A 11 27.07 -49.09 -11.17
C ALA A 11 27.01 -47.62 -11.62
N ILE A 12 27.11 -47.37 -12.93
CA ILE A 12 26.99 -46.01 -13.50
C ILE A 12 25.59 -45.44 -13.24
N PHE A 13 24.54 -46.25 -13.43
CA PHE A 13 23.16 -45.81 -13.23
C PHE A 13 22.87 -45.44 -11.77
N ILE A 14 23.37 -46.23 -10.82
CA ILE A 14 23.26 -45.95 -9.39
C ILE A 14 23.99 -44.67 -9.01
N ASN A 15 25.19 -44.44 -9.53
CA ASN A 15 25.93 -43.20 -9.26
C ASN A 15 25.20 -41.95 -9.78
N ILE A 16 24.56 -42.02 -10.95
CA ILE A 16 23.78 -40.89 -11.48
C ILE A 16 22.58 -40.60 -10.59
N ILE A 17 21.87 -41.62 -10.12
CA ILE A 17 20.74 -41.45 -9.18
C ILE A 17 21.22 -40.83 -7.87
N LEU A 18 22.34 -41.30 -7.32
CA LEU A 18 22.91 -40.77 -6.09
C LEU A 18 23.29 -39.29 -6.24
N ILE A 19 23.92 -38.92 -7.35
CA ILE A 19 24.26 -37.51 -7.65
C ILE A 19 22.98 -36.67 -7.77
N PHE A 20 21.96 -37.17 -8.48
CA PHE A 20 20.70 -36.46 -8.64
C PHE A 20 20.02 -36.18 -7.29
N ILE A 21 19.92 -37.18 -6.41
CA ILE A 21 19.37 -37.04 -5.06
C ILE A 21 20.16 -36.02 -4.25
N LEU A 22 21.48 -36.05 -4.33
CA LEU A 22 22.36 -35.12 -3.60
C LEU A 22 22.16 -33.67 -4.08
N THR A 23 22.09 -33.46 -5.39
CA THR A 23 21.84 -32.12 -5.97
C THR A 23 20.43 -31.60 -5.69
N PHE A 24 19.41 -32.47 -5.73
CA PHE A 24 18.03 -32.08 -5.45
C PHE A 24 17.82 -31.73 -3.97
N GLY A 25 18.46 -32.45 -3.05
CA GLY A 25 18.43 -32.14 -1.62
C GLY A 25 19.07 -30.78 -1.28
N ILE A 26 20.15 -30.41 -1.97
CA ILE A 26 20.78 -29.09 -1.82
C ILE A 26 19.85 -27.98 -2.34
N LEU A 27 19.18 -28.19 -3.48
CA LEU A 27 18.24 -27.22 -4.06
C LEU A 27 17.04 -26.95 -3.11
N ILE A 28 16.46 -28.00 -2.52
CA ILE A 28 15.37 -27.86 -1.53
C ILE A 28 15.83 -27.07 -0.30
N LYS A 29 17.05 -27.31 0.20
CA LYS A 29 17.62 -26.53 1.32
C LYS A 29 17.77 -25.06 0.94
N THR A 30 18.26 -24.73 -0.25
CA THR A 30 18.40 -23.32 -0.67
C THR A 30 17.06 -22.59 -0.81
N ALA A 31 16.00 -23.28 -1.24
CA ALA A 31 14.66 -22.70 -1.36
C ALA A 31 13.99 -22.42 0.00
N SER A 32 14.38 -23.13 1.07
CA SER A 32 13.73 -23.07 2.38
C SER A 32 14.38 -22.13 3.40
N ILE A 33 15.56 -21.54 3.13
CA ILE A 33 16.33 -20.74 4.11
C ILE A 33 15.84 -19.27 4.24
N ASN A 34 14.94 -18.79 3.38
CA ASN A 34 14.54 -17.38 3.36
C ASN A 34 13.17 -17.05 3.98
N LYS A 35 12.61 -17.90 4.86
CA LYS A 35 11.38 -17.53 5.58
C LYS A 35 11.73 -17.03 6.99
N PRO A 36 11.82 -15.72 7.25
CA PRO A 36 12.03 -15.23 8.60
C PRO A 36 10.83 -15.59 9.47
N ASP A 37 11.08 -16.26 10.60
CA ASP A 37 10.09 -16.52 11.64
C ASP A 37 9.77 -15.21 12.39
N ILE A 38 8.81 -14.45 11.86
CA ILE A 38 8.28 -13.26 12.54
C ILE A 38 7.25 -13.73 13.57
N LYS A 39 7.65 -13.83 14.83
CA LYS A 39 6.71 -14.03 15.96
C LYS A 39 5.87 -12.76 16.17
N LYS A 40 4.63 -12.74 15.65
CA LYS A 40 3.66 -11.64 15.83
C LYS A 40 2.88 -11.74 17.16
N ASN A 41 3.54 -11.61 18.31
CA ASN A 41 2.84 -11.52 19.61
C ASN A 41 3.15 -10.22 20.34
N ILE A 42 3.02 -9.09 19.64
CA ILE A 42 2.87 -7.79 20.28
C ILE A 42 1.37 -7.49 20.25
N PRO A 43 0.69 -7.25 21.39
CA PRO A 43 -0.68 -6.75 21.38
C PRO A 43 -0.66 -5.41 20.66
N MET A 44 -1.09 -5.41 19.41
CA MET A 44 -1.22 -4.20 18.61
C MET A 44 -2.27 -3.31 19.26
N PRO A 45 -2.01 -2.00 19.40
CA PRO A 45 -3.10 -1.03 19.56
C PRO A 45 -4.16 -1.35 18.51
N LYS A 46 -5.43 -1.35 18.92
CA LYS A 46 -6.60 -1.49 18.03
C LYS A 46 -6.29 -0.76 16.71
N GLU A 47 -6.28 -1.49 15.59
CA GLU A 47 -5.92 -0.96 14.27
C GLU A 47 -6.82 0.25 13.91
N GLU A 48 -6.42 1.44 14.33
CA GLU A 48 -6.75 2.64 13.60
C GLU A 48 -5.94 2.53 12.32
N LYS A 49 -6.63 2.37 11.18
CA LYS A 49 -6.04 2.62 9.87
C LYS A 49 -5.37 3.99 9.96
N VAL A 50 -4.04 4.01 10.02
CA VAL A 50 -3.28 5.24 9.94
C VAL A 50 -3.62 5.82 8.58
N SER A 51 -4.40 6.89 8.56
CA SER A 51 -4.70 7.62 7.33
C SER A 51 -3.41 8.28 6.90
N LEU A 52 -2.74 7.70 5.90
CA LEU A 52 -1.46 8.19 5.43
C LEU A 52 -1.73 9.46 4.61
N ILE A 53 -1.26 10.60 5.13
CA ILE A 53 -1.25 11.87 4.39
C ILE A 53 -0.40 11.70 3.13
N GLY A 54 -0.94 12.12 1.98
CA GLY A 54 -0.25 12.08 0.69
C GLY A 54 -0.39 10.77 -0.07
N ASP A 55 -1.06 9.74 0.47
CA ASP A 55 -1.41 8.51 -0.27
C ASP A 55 -2.66 8.74 -1.14
N ILE A 56 -2.54 9.68 -2.08
CA ILE A 56 -3.57 9.99 -3.05
C ILE A 56 -3.31 9.16 -4.30
N ASN A 57 -4.22 8.22 -4.58
CA ASN A 57 -4.17 7.37 -5.76
C ASN A 57 -5.48 7.43 -6.55
N THR A 58 -5.46 6.90 -7.78
CA THR A 58 -6.61 6.93 -8.71
C THR A 58 -7.88 6.37 -8.08
N GLN A 59 -7.81 5.25 -7.37
CA GLN A 59 -9.00 4.61 -6.81
C GLN A 59 -9.61 5.45 -5.69
N ARG A 60 -8.77 6.11 -4.88
CA ARG A 60 -9.20 7.02 -3.82
C ARG A 60 -9.89 8.26 -4.39
N ILE A 61 -9.38 8.84 -5.47
CA ILE A 61 -10.01 9.98 -6.18
C ILE A 61 -11.35 9.57 -6.80
N ILE A 62 -11.43 8.39 -7.43
CA ILE A 62 -12.69 7.86 -7.98
C ILE A 62 -13.75 7.69 -6.88
N ASN A 63 -13.31 7.29 -5.69
CA ASN A 63 -14.16 7.05 -4.53
C ASN A 63 -14.21 8.27 -3.57
N ALA A 64 -13.96 9.50 -4.04
CA ALA A 64 -13.89 10.67 -3.16
C ALA A 64 -15.15 10.91 -2.30
N ASP A 65 -16.32 10.40 -2.71
CA ASP A 65 -17.55 10.44 -1.92
C ASP A 65 -17.48 9.62 -0.61
N SER A 66 -16.59 8.63 -0.50
CA SER A 66 -16.39 7.89 0.76
C SER A 66 -15.61 8.68 1.81
N GLU A 67 -14.92 9.76 1.40
CA GLU A 67 -14.12 10.63 2.27
C GLU A 67 -14.46 12.11 2.00
N PRO A 68 -15.71 12.55 2.24
CA PRO A 68 -16.19 13.85 1.77
C PRO A 68 -15.50 15.06 2.43
N HIS A 69 -14.74 14.83 3.51
CA HIS A 69 -13.91 15.84 4.18
C HIS A 69 -12.60 16.13 3.42
N ASN A 70 -12.18 15.27 2.48
CA ASN A 70 -10.97 15.45 1.68
C ASN A 70 -11.29 16.07 0.31
N TRP A 71 -10.35 16.84 -0.23
CA TRP A 71 -10.37 17.39 -1.59
C TRP A 71 -9.11 16.91 -2.32
N LEU A 72 -9.22 15.76 -2.99
CA LEU A 72 -8.06 14.96 -3.40
C LEU A 72 -7.53 15.27 -4.80
N ALA A 73 -8.27 16.04 -5.59
CA ALA A 73 -7.90 16.43 -6.95
C ALA A 73 -8.36 17.87 -7.24
N HIS A 74 -7.92 18.46 -8.35
CA HIS A 74 -8.22 19.85 -8.69
C HIS A 74 -9.74 20.13 -8.67
N GLY A 75 -10.55 19.30 -9.32
CA GLY A 75 -12.01 19.38 -9.27
C GLY A 75 -12.70 18.48 -8.25
N ARG A 76 -12.03 18.16 -7.12
CA ARG A 76 -12.41 17.18 -6.08
C ARG A 76 -12.23 15.72 -6.53
N ASP A 77 -12.85 15.35 -7.64
CA ASP A 77 -12.74 14.04 -8.28
C ASP A 77 -12.48 14.18 -9.80
N TYR A 78 -12.37 13.06 -10.51
CA TYR A 78 -12.14 13.08 -11.96
C TYR A 78 -13.33 13.57 -12.80
N LYS A 79 -14.52 13.75 -12.21
CA LYS A 79 -15.66 14.34 -12.92
C LYS A 79 -15.56 15.86 -12.97
N GLU A 80 -14.67 16.47 -12.17
CA GLU A 80 -14.42 17.91 -12.13
C GLU A 80 -15.69 18.75 -11.87
N GLN A 81 -16.70 18.16 -11.20
CA GLN A 81 -17.96 18.85 -10.90
C GLN A 81 -17.79 19.90 -9.79
N ARG A 82 -16.70 19.82 -9.02
CA ARG A 82 -16.43 20.73 -7.87
C ARG A 82 -17.57 20.79 -6.85
N TYR A 83 -18.35 19.72 -6.77
CA TYR A 83 -19.45 19.59 -5.85
C TYR A 83 -18.99 18.88 -4.57
N SER A 84 -19.25 19.45 -3.39
CA SER A 84 -19.07 18.79 -2.10
C SER A 84 -20.42 18.32 -1.56
N PRO A 85 -20.54 17.08 -1.04
CA PRO A 85 -21.76 16.60 -0.39
C PRO A 85 -21.88 17.07 1.06
N LEU A 86 -20.88 17.79 1.60
CA LEU A 86 -20.94 18.34 2.96
C LEU A 86 -22.01 19.44 3.04
N ASP A 87 -22.83 19.40 4.08
CA ASP A 87 -24.02 20.26 4.24
C ASP A 87 -24.06 21.01 5.59
N GLN A 88 -23.01 20.89 6.41
CA GLN A 88 -22.91 21.61 7.69
C GLN A 88 -23.07 23.13 7.52
N ILE A 89 -22.53 23.68 6.42
CA ILE A 89 -22.77 25.05 5.97
C ILE A 89 -23.81 24.98 4.86
N ASN A 90 -24.98 25.57 5.11
CA ASN A 90 -26.12 25.57 4.20
C ASN A 90 -26.90 26.89 4.30
N THR A 91 -28.03 27.00 3.60
CA THR A 91 -28.85 28.23 3.53
C THR A 91 -29.37 28.71 4.88
N GLU A 92 -29.44 27.81 5.87
CA GLU A 92 -29.92 28.13 7.23
C GLU A 92 -28.79 28.43 8.21
N THR A 93 -27.54 28.08 7.89
CA THR A 93 -26.39 28.24 8.80
C THR A 93 -25.34 29.24 8.29
N ILE A 94 -25.40 29.62 7.01
CA ILE A 94 -24.41 30.49 6.35
C ILE A 94 -24.24 31.86 7.03
N GLN A 95 -25.28 32.40 7.67
CA GLN A 95 -25.24 33.66 8.40
C GLN A 95 -24.30 33.64 9.62
N ASN A 96 -23.93 32.46 10.10
CA ASN A 96 -23.02 32.29 11.23
C ASN A 96 -21.55 32.15 10.79
N LEU A 97 -21.27 32.10 9.49
CA LEU A 97 -19.92 31.90 8.97
C LEU A 97 -19.02 33.09 9.33
N LYS A 98 -17.82 32.79 9.84
CA LYS A 98 -16.79 33.77 10.24
C LYS A 98 -15.42 33.30 9.75
N LEU A 99 -14.49 34.24 9.63
CA LEU A 99 -13.08 33.93 9.36
C LEU A 99 -12.51 33.17 10.57
N GLU A 100 -12.01 31.95 10.33
CA GLU A 100 -11.36 31.13 11.35
C GLU A 100 -9.86 31.45 11.45
N TRP A 101 -9.16 31.49 10.31
CA TRP A 101 -7.73 31.78 10.23
C TRP A 101 -7.35 32.29 8.83
N SER A 102 -6.16 32.88 8.71
CA SER A 102 -5.57 33.33 7.45
C SER A 102 -4.05 33.11 7.41
N LEU A 103 -3.48 32.96 6.21
CA LEU A 103 -2.04 32.82 5.98
C LEU A 103 -1.59 33.76 4.86
N ASP A 104 -0.58 34.58 5.12
CA ASP A 104 0.00 35.49 4.12
C ASP A 104 0.93 34.73 3.16
N MET A 105 0.65 34.81 1.85
CA MET A 105 1.42 34.14 0.80
C MET A 105 2.70 34.89 0.38
N GLY A 106 2.94 36.08 0.93
CA GLY A 106 4.15 36.86 0.65
C GLY A 106 4.30 37.33 -0.80
N THR A 107 3.21 37.38 -1.57
CA THR A 107 3.22 37.80 -2.98
C THR A 107 2.06 38.74 -3.30
N THR A 108 2.28 39.63 -4.26
CA THR A 108 1.26 40.52 -4.83
C THR A 108 0.82 40.10 -6.23
N ARG A 109 1.32 38.96 -6.73
CA ARG A 109 0.88 38.36 -8.00
C ARG A 109 -0.40 37.54 -7.80
N GLY A 110 -1.01 37.13 -8.92
CA GLY A 110 -2.23 36.32 -8.92
C GLY A 110 -2.05 34.98 -8.20
N LEU A 111 -3.08 34.61 -7.41
CA LEU A 111 -3.22 33.33 -6.73
C LEU A 111 -4.35 32.54 -7.40
N GLU A 112 -3.99 31.49 -8.13
CA GLU A 112 -4.92 30.72 -9.00
C GLU A 112 -5.09 29.26 -8.55
N ALA A 113 -4.46 28.87 -7.43
CA ALA A 113 -4.48 27.50 -6.96
C ALA A 113 -5.86 27.11 -6.41
N THR A 114 -6.28 25.86 -6.68
CA THR A 114 -7.28 25.16 -5.87
C THR A 114 -6.52 24.34 -4.82
N PRO A 115 -6.71 24.58 -3.50
CA PRO A 115 -6.06 23.79 -2.46
C PRO A 115 -6.42 22.30 -2.55
N ILE A 116 -5.47 21.44 -2.17
CA ILE A 116 -5.68 20.00 -1.98
C ILE A 116 -5.71 19.74 -0.48
N VAL A 117 -6.72 19.01 0.00
CA VAL A 117 -6.85 18.70 1.42
C VAL A 117 -6.88 17.19 1.59
N ASP A 118 -5.94 16.68 2.39
CA ASP A 118 -5.84 15.26 2.70
C ASP A 118 -5.58 15.07 4.20
N ASN A 119 -6.55 14.48 4.90
CA ASN A 119 -6.45 14.11 6.31
C ASN A 119 -6.00 15.26 7.22
N GLY A 120 -6.57 16.45 7.00
CA GLY A 120 -6.31 17.64 7.82
C GLY A 120 -5.08 18.47 7.42
N ILE A 121 -4.36 18.07 6.37
CA ILE A 121 -3.29 18.87 5.77
C ILE A 121 -3.80 19.51 4.48
N MET A 122 -3.45 20.79 4.29
CA MET A 122 -3.69 21.60 3.09
C MET A 122 -2.35 21.99 2.44
#